data_AF-A0A485L554-F1
#
_entry.id   AF-A0A485L554-F1
#
_cell.length_a   1.000
_cell.length_b   1.000
_cell.length_c   1.000
_cell.angle_alpha   90.00
_cell.angle_beta   90.00
_cell.angle_gamma   90.00
#
_symmetry.space_group_name_H-M   'P 1'
#
loop_
_entity.id
_entity.type
_entity.pdbx_description
1 polymer ?
#
loop_
_entity_poly.entity_id
_entity_poly.type
_entity_poly.pdbx_seq_one_letter_code
_entity_poly.pdbx_strand_id
1 'polypeptide(L)'
;MCEISSCGGRVAQDYLSSVETCSTPFNYDTVSPTKENVLKAMLAIDLSVMQRPETLAFACSCATADPAACVVCTEMLANATTMLARYLTPGAIANLRAGAVPVEMLIRDRLNITMVQFYTDLPGDVLDSTTTFTLSAVNLFSDVRLGFAAWLYLIDWVEGRREVVTLVGDAGDVALTTMSDHAAELESPANPREVPTSFSFYTFRLSQYITGVLFGVACLVCIYIIANHGDIEKDNMGAFNVVCGLVWVGRPMILLRALSAICVLATSVLGLAATPVFTRLYADTVPWFTTFLSTGEVSWLVFVIDDIVSVVTRERTAVCRIKNKVAHKLVTILLANSGLLSWISSGIWSAVTPVHHVAVVSRACSIDVVDLDVTCRSGAFGFGIPTRFLGLILLTFGSCFTAYAFRLAFFQPIDSVAEQNSSFFLPAVAKYNFKFDQWQVNDTLYLDKSSAVLTGILILEYHDTLYLFDIKIWRKYTIDVSASRKSMRGHDNLRHVYHALPLCE
;
A
#
# COMPACT_ATOMS: atom_id res chain seq x y z
N MET A 1 -27.92 -3.18 36.31
CA MET A 1 -28.12 -3.57 37.74
C MET A 1 -29.17 -2.66 38.37
N CYS A 2 -29.75 -3.02 39.53
CA CYS A 2 -30.41 -2.06 40.44
C CYS A 2 -29.37 -1.07 41.02
N GLU A 3 -29.78 -0.17 41.94
CA GLU A 3 -28.88 0.76 42.63
C GLU A 3 -27.56 0.05 42.99
N ILE A 4 -26.40 0.51 42.50
CA ILE A 4 -25.12 -0.20 42.70
C ILE A 4 -24.83 -0.57 44.18
N SER A 5 -25.36 0.15 45.17
CA SER A 5 -25.29 -0.14 46.61
C SER A 5 -26.37 -1.08 47.15
N SER A 6 -27.46 -1.31 46.41
CA SER A 6 -28.64 -2.08 46.84
C SER A 6 -29.38 -2.72 45.66
N CYS A 7 -29.51 -4.04 45.70
CA CYS A 7 -30.16 -4.81 44.63
C CYS A 7 -31.62 -5.18 44.90
N GLY A 8 -32.35 -4.36 45.67
CA GLY A 8 -33.75 -4.58 46.00
C GLY A 8 -34.64 -3.35 45.83
N GLY A 9 -35.67 -3.47 44.99
CA GLY A 9 -36.88 -2.63 45.02
C GLY A 9 -36.78 -1.18 44.52
N ARG A 10 -35.64 -0.78 43.96
CA ARG A 10 -35.43 0.57 43.41
C ARG A 10 -35.18 0.48 41.91
N VAL A 11 -35.97 1.21 41.12
CA VAL A 11 -35.79 1.31 39.67
C VAL A 11 -34.59 2.21 39.42
N ALA A 12 -33.47 1.62 39.01
CA ALA A 12 -32.31 2.37 38.55
C ALA A 12 -32.58 2.89 37.13
N GLN A 13 -32.29 4.16 36.90
CA GLN A 13 -32.46 4.86 35.64
C GLN A 13 -31.08 5.30 35.14
N ASP A 14 -30.75 4.80 33.94
CA ASP A 14 -29.59 4.97 33.07
C ASP A 14 -28.26 5.48 33.66
N TYR A 15 -27.19 4.83 33.21
CA TYR A 15 -25.82 5.29 33.43
C TYR A 15 -25.50 6.39 32.41
N LEU A 16 -24.43 7.15 32.66
CA LEU A 16 -24.01 8.20 31.73
C LEU A 16 -23.69 7.60 30.35
N SER A 17 -24.56 7.74 29.37
CA SER A 17 -24.31 7.28 28.00
C SER A 17 -24.00 8.46 27.08
N SER A 18 -22.99 8.29 26.21
CA SER A 18 -22.69 9.24 25.12
C SER A 18 -23.42 8.89 23.82
N VAL A 19 -24.11 7.76 23.77
CA VAL A 19 -24.65 7.15 22.54
C VAL A 19 -26.17 7.02 22.58
N GLU A 20 -26.77 6.95 23.77
CA GLU A 20 -28.22 6.86 23.92
C GLU A 20 -28.90 8.23 23.76
N THR A 21 -30.08 8.24 23.13
CA THR A 21 -30.88 9.47 23.01
C THR A 21 -31.69 9.68 24.27
N CYS A 22 -31.95 10.93 24.67
CA CYS A 22 -32.74 11.22 25.87
C CYS A 22 -34.19 10.66 25.85
N SER A 23 -34.61 10.05 24.75
CA SER A 23 -35.93 9.42 24.55
C SER A 23 -35.92 7.89 24.58
N THR A 24 -34.76 7.23 24.73
CA THR A 24 -34.71 5.76 24.81
C THR A 24 -35.37 5.26 26.10
N PRO A 25 -36.07 4.11 26.06
CA PRO A 25 -36.55 3.49 27.27
C PRO A 25 -35.36 3.10 28.15
N PHE A 26 -35.47 3.38 29.45
CA PHE A 26 -34.43 3.12 30.44
C PHE A 26 -33.96 1.67 30.40
N ASN A 27 -32.66 1.45 30.22
CA ASN A 27 -32.06 0.13 30.16
C ASN A 27 -31.13 -0.09 31.36
N TYR A 28 -31.07 -1.33 31.83
CA TYR A 28 -30.05 -1.70 32.81
C TYR A 28 -28.68 -1.70 32.12
N ASP A 29 -27.66 -1.13 32.78
CA ASP A 29 -26.28 -1.34 32.33
C ASP A 29 -25.95 -2.84 32.33
N THR A 30 -25.58 -3.32 31.14
CA THR A 30 -25.20 -4.69 30.88
C THR A 30 -23.69 -4.78 30.66
N VAL A 31 -23.02 -5.55 31.53
CA VAL A 31 -21.64 -5.96 31.30
C VAL A 31 -21.67 -7.35 30.66
N SER A 32 -21.12 -7.49 29.45
CA SER A 32 -20.97 -8.77 28.74
C SER A 32 -19.50 -9.19 28.69
N PRO A 33 -18.90 -9.60 29.82
CA PRO A 33 -17.46 -9.80 29.89
C PRO A 33 -17.04 -11.07 29.13
N THR A 34 -15.89 -11.03 28.49
CA THR A 34 -15.27 -12.25 27.94
C THR A 34 -14.90 -13.21 29.07
N LYS A 35 -14.79 -14.50 28.78
CA LYS A 35 -14.35 -15.51 29.77
C LYS A 35 -12.98 -15.15 30.38
N GLU A 36 -12.11 -14.53 29.61
CA GLU A 36 -10.81 -14.05 30.07
C GLU A 36 -10.95 -12.90 31.08
N ASN A 37 -11.81 -11.93 30.80
CA ASN A 37 -12.02 -10.77 31.69
C ASN A 37 -12.68 -11.16 33.01
N VAL A 38 -13.56 -12.17 32.99
CA VAL A 38 -14.08 -12.79 34.22
C VAL A 38 -12.94 -13.35 35.08
N LEU A 39 -12.02 -14.11 34.49
CA LEU A 39 -10.87 -14.67 35.23
C LEU A 39 -9.92 -13.60 35.73
N LYS A 40 -9.63 -12.56 34.92
CA LYS A 40 -8.83 -11.40 35.35
C LYS A 40 -9.45 -10.70 36.56
N ALA A 41 -10.76 -10.41 36.50
CA ALA A 41 -11.47 -9.77 37.61
C ALA A 41 -11.47 -10.65 38.88
N MET A 42 -11.65 -11.97 38.72
CA MET A 42 -11.57 -12.93 39.83
C MET A 42 -10.18 -13.03 40.47
N LEU A 43 -9.11 -12.88 39.69
CA LEU A 43 -7.73 -12.85 40.20
C LEU A 43 -7.36 -11.50 40.81
N ALA A 44 -7.95 -10.43 40.28
CA ALA A 44 -7.74 -9.09 40.77
C ALA A 44 -8.42 -8.89 42.11
N ILE A 45 -9.64 -9.40 42.31
CA ILE A 45 -10.26 -9.53 43.62
C ILE A 45 -9.65 -10.70 44.40
N ASP A 46 -9.70 -10.65 45.72
CA ASP A 46 -9.35 -11.81 46.54
C ASP A 46 -10.39 -12.94 46.30
N LEU A 47 -9.93 -14.09 45.78
CA LEU A 47 -10.80 -15.25 45.50
C LEU A 47 -11.60 -15.71 46.73
N SER A 48 -11.06 -15.52 47.93
CA SER A 48 -11.77 -15.85 49.17
C SER A 48 -12.97 -14.95 49.42
N VAL A 49 -12.95 -13.70 48.93
CA VAL A 49 -14.06 -12.74 49.02
C VAL A 49 -15.21 -13.17 48.11
N MET A 50 -14.92 -13.70 46.93
CA MET A 50 -15.93 -14.21 45.99
C MET A 50 -16.63 -15.48 46.48
N GLN A 51 -15.97 -16.24 47.36
CA GLN A 51 -16.56 -17.43 47.97
C GLN A 51 -17.40 -17.12 49.22
N ARG A 52 -17.44 -15.87 49.69
CA ARG A 52 -18.25 -15.50 50.86
C ARG A 52 -19.74 -15.54 50.51
N PRO A 53 -20.58 -16.16 51.35
CA PRO A 53 -22.03 -16.22 51.12
C PRO A 53 -22.68 -14.85 50.93
N GLU A 54 -22.19 -13.82 51.63
CA GLU A 54 -22.71 -12.45 51.54
C GLU A 54 -22.44 -11.79 50.17
N THR A 55 -21.23 -11.98 49.63
CA THR A 55 -20.86 -11.48 48.29
C THR A 55 -21.67 -12.20 47.21
N LEU A 56 -21.83 -13.52 47.35
CA LEU A 56 -22.59 -14.34 46.41
C LEU A 56 -24.09 -14.00 46.44
N ALA A 57 -24.65 -13.82 47.64
CA ALA A 57 -26.03 -13.39 47.82
C ALA A 57 -26.27 -11.99 47.23
N PHE A 58 -25.31 -11.07 47.42
CA PHE A 58 -25.36 -9.74 46.80
C PHE A 58 -25.34 -9.85 45.27
N ALA A 59 -24.38 -10.56 44.68
CA ALA A 59 -24.32 -10.75 43.23
C ALA A 59 -25.62 -11.38 42.66
N CYS A 60 -26.19 -12.36 43.36
CA CYS A 60 -27.46 -12.98 42.98
C CYS A 60 -28.66 -12.05 43.11
N SER A 61 -28.68 -11.16 44.11
CA SER A 61 -29.75 -10.18 44.26
C SER A 61 -29.76 -9.15 43.12
N CYS A 62 -28.62 -8.91 42.48
CA CYS A 62 -28.48 -7.99 41.36
C CYS A 62 -28.87 -8.58 40.00
N ALA A 63 -29.13 -9.90 39.93
CA ALA A 63 -29.56 -10.59 38.72
C ALA A 63 -31.09 -10.56 38.59
N THR A 64 -31.64 -9.44 38.11
CA THR A 64 -33.10 -9.22 38.04
C THR A 64 -33.75 -9.69 36.74
N ALA A 65 -32.96 -9.99 35.70
CA ALA A 65 -33.47 -10.30 34.36
C ALA A 65 -33.87 -11.78 34.15
N ASP A 66 -33.21 -12.73 34.81
CA ASP A 66 -33.46 -14.17 34.67
C ASP A 66 -33.31 -14.89 36.02
N PRO A 67 -34.35 -15.56 36.53
CA PRO A 67 -34.28 -16.35 37.77
C PRO A 67 -33.20 -17.45 37.77
N ALA A 68 -32.82 -17.97 36.60
CA ALA A 68 -31.76 -18.97 36.46
C ALA A 68 -30.35 -18.36 36.46
N ALA A 69 -30.21 -17.04 36.24
CA ALA A 69 -28.90 -16.38 36.10
C ALA A 69 -28.05 -16.46 37.37
N CYS A 70 -28.68 -16.41 38.56
CA CYS A 70 -27.95 -16.58 39.82
C CYS A 70 -27.28 -17.96 39.89
N VAL A 71 -28.02 -19.04 39.61
CA VAL A 71 -27.48 -20.41 39.63
C VAL A 71 -26.31 -20.53 38.66
N VAL A 72 -26.48 -20.09 37.41
CA VAL A 72 -25.44 -20.12 36.38
C VAL A 72 -24.21 -19.30 36.78
N CYS A 73 -24.40 -18.10 37.34
CA CYS A 73 -23.30 -17.25 37.81
C CYS A 73 -22.51 -17.92 38.94
N THR A 74 -23.20 -18.48 39.94
CA THR A 74 -22.56 -19.14 41.07
C THR A 74 -21.78 -20.39 40.63
N GLU A 75 -22.33 -21.19 39.72
CA GLU A 75 -21.66 -22.36 39.14
C GLU A 75 -20.44 -21.94 38.30
N MET A 76 -20.56 -20.87 37.50
CA MET A 76 -19.44 -20.35 36.72
C MET A 76 -18.30 -19.89 37.63
N LEU A 77 -18.60 -19.13 38.69
CA LEU A 77 -17.62 -18.67 39.66
C LEU A 77 -16.98 -19.84 40.41
N ALA A 78 -17.76 -20.85 40.82
CA ALA A 78 -17.22 -22.05 41.47
C ALA A 78 -16.29 -22.86 40.55
N ASN A 79 -16.67 -23.04 39.28
CA ASN A 79 -15.85 -23.72 38.28
C ASN A 79 -14.57 -22.93 37.98
N ALA A 80 -14.67 -21.60 37.86
CA ALA A 80 -13.53 -20.73 37.65
C ALA A 80 -12.55 -20.73 38.83
N THR A 81 -13.04 -20.68 40.08
CA THR A 81 -12.16 -20.80 41.26
C THR A 81 -11.44 -22.15 41.28
N THR A 82 -12.13 -23.25 40.95
CA THR A 82 -11.53 -24.59 40.86
C THR A 82 -10.47 -24.67 39.77
N MET A 83 -10.73 -24.05 38.62
CA MET A 83 -9.77 -23.98 37.51
C MET A 83 -8.53 -23.19 37.92
N LEU A 84 -8.70 -21.99 38.47
CA LEU A 84 -7.59 -21.14 38.90
C LEU A 84 -6.73 -21.84 39.97
N ALA A 85 -7.36 -22.51 40.94
CA ALA A 85 -6.64 -23.28 41.96
C ALA A 85 -5.89 -24.50 41.40
N ARG A 86 -6.36 -25.08 40.28
CA ARG A 86 -5.71 -26.23 39.63
C ARG A 86 -4.50 -25.83 38.80
N TYR A 87 -4.56 -24.68 38.13
CA TYR A 87 -3.55 -24.29 37.13
C TYR A 87 -2.59 -23.18 37.60
N LEU A 88 -2.93 -22.43 38.65
CA LEU A 88 -2.07 -21.40 39.23
C LEU A 88 -1.60 -21.79 40.63
N THR A 89 -0.35 -21.45 40.95
CA THR A 89 0.16 -21.65 42.31
C THR A 89 -0.38 -20.58 43.25
N PRO A 90 -0.52 -20.87 44.55
CA PRO A 90 -0.95 -19.86 45.54
C PRO A 90 -0.07 -18.61 45.54
N GLY A 91 1.24 -18.76 45.32
CA GLY A 91 2.17 -17.63 45.19
C GLY A 91 1.91 -16.76 43.96
N ALA A 92 1.56 -17.37 42.81
CA ALA A 92 1.21 -16.62 41.61
C ALA A 92 -0.09 -15.82 41.79
N ILE A 93 -1.11 -16.43 42.41
CA ILE A 93 -2.38 -15.75 42.74
C ILE A 93 -2.12 -14.59 43.72
N ALA A 94 -1.33 -14.82 44.77
CA ALA A 94 -0.98 -13.78 45.74
C ALA A 94 -0.22 -12.61 45.09
N ASN A 95 0.70 -12.88 44.15
CA ASN A 95 1.42 -11.85 43.42
C ASN A 95 0.49 -11.01 42.53
N LEU A 96 -0.48 -11.64 41.86
CA LEU A 96 -1.48 -10.93 41.05
C LEU A 96 -2.37 -10.03 41.92
N ARG A 97 -2.86 -10.56 43.05
CA ARG A 97 -3.63 -9.77 44.03
C ARG A 97 -2.81 -8.61 44.59
N ALA A 98 -1.53 -8.83 44.89
CA ALA A 98 -0.64 -7.78 45.39
C ALA A 98 -0.46 -6.63 44.37
N GLY A 99 -0.49 -6.93 43.07
CA GLY A 99 -0.50 -5.93 42.00
C GLY A 99 -1.83 -5.18 41.86
N ALA A 100 -2.95 -5.82 42.19
CA ALA A 100 -4.29 -5.26 42.07
C ALA A 100 -4.63 -4.26 43.20
N VAL A 101 -4.19 -4.52 44.44
CA VAL A 101 -4.51 -3.69 45.62
C VAL A 101 -4.13 -2.20 45.47
N PRO A 102 -2.93 -1.83 44.97
CA PRO A 102 -2.58 -0.43 44.73
C PRO A 102 -3.49 0.27 43.73
N VAL A 103 -4.02 -0.47 42.74
CA VAL A 103 -4.94 0.06 41.74
C VAL A 103 -6.28 0.35 42.40
N GLU A 104 -6.83 -0.56 43.22
CA GLU A 104 -8.08 -0.32 43.96
C GLU A 104 -8.00 0.96 44.80
N MET A 105 -6.89 1.15 45.53
CA MET A 105 -6.68 2.36 46.34
C MET A 105 -6.57 3.62 45.47
N LEU A 106 -5.89 3.55 44.31
CA LEU A 106 -5.78 4.68 43.39
C LEU A 106 -7.15 5.10 42.85
N ILE A 107 -7.97 4.13 42.41
CA ILE A 107 -9.30 4.38 41.87
C ILE A 107 -10.23 4.96 42.94
N ARG A 108 -10.24 4.33 44.13
CA ARG A 108 -11.11 4.69 45.25
C ARG A 108 -10.75 6.05 45.84
N ASP A 109 -9.47 6.25 46.18
CA ASP A 109 -9.04 7.35 47.06
C ASP A 109 -8.55 8.57 46.29
N ARG A 110 -7.96 8.38 45.09
CA ARG A 110 -7.34 9.48 44.32
C ARG A 110 -8.19 9.93 43.14
N LEU A 111 -8.64 8.99 42.30
CA LEU A 111 -9.49 9.33 41.15
C LEU A 111 -10.95 9.52 41.56
N ASN A 112 -11.36 8.89 42.67
CA ASN A 112 -12.71 8.94 43.21
C ASN A 112 -13.76 8.69 42.13
N ILE A 113 -13.56 7.60 41.36
CA ILE A 113 -14.48 7.23 40.27
C ILE A 113 -15.78 6.77 40.90
N THR A 114 -16.88 7.44 40.56
CA THR A 114 -18.21 7.15 41.09
C THR A 114 -19.13 6.64 39.99
N MET A 115 -19.87 5.58 40.28
CA MET A 115 -20.98 5.14 39.45
C MET A 115 -22.21 5.94 39.84
N VAL A 116 -22.79 6.61 38.85
CA VAL A 116 -23.88 7.55 39.02
C VAL A 116 -25.11 6.98 38.34
N GLN A 117 -26.24 7.01 39.04
CA GLN A 117 -27.52 6.50 38.55
C GLN A 117 -28.65 7.32 39.18
N PHE A 118 -29.72 7.53 38.44
CA PHE A 118 -30.96 8.04 39.04
C PHE A 118 -31.77 6.86 39.60
N TYR A 119 -32.47 7.07 40.70
CA TYR A 119 -33.38 6.06 41.22
C TYR A 119 -34.63 6.68 41.82
N THR A 120 -35.67 5.87 41.95
CA THR A 120 -36.92 6.23 42.63
C THR A 120 -37.39 5.12 43.57
N ASP A 121 -38.01 5.50 44.68
CA ASP A 121 -38.49 4.63 45.76
C ASP A 121 -39.95 4.15 45.57
N LEU A 122 -40.47 4.17 44.35
CA LEU A 122 -41.88 3.82 44.09
C LEU A 122 -42.15 2.31 44.20
N PRO A 123 -43.14 1.89 45.01
CA PRO A 123 -43.59 0.50 45.03
C PRO A 123 -44.46 0.20 43.80
N GLY A 124 -43.87 -0.50 42.84
CA GLY A 124 -44.48 -0.86 41.56
C GLY A 124 -44.01 0.08 40.45
N ASP A 125 -43.45 -0.49 39.37
CA ASP A 125 -42.76 0.14 38.22
C ASP A 125 -43.58 1.18 37.40
N VAL A 126 -44.59 1.84 37.99
CA VAL A 126 -45.42 2.84 37.32
C VAL A 126 -44.89 4.24 37.66
N LEU A 127 -44.20 4.85 36.69
CA LEU A 127 -43.75 6.23 36.76
C LEU A 127 -44.95 7.19 36.60
N ASP A 128 -45.22 8.02 37.61
CA ASP A 128 -46.18 9.13 37.51
C ASP A 128 -45.44 10.49 37.40
N SER A 129 -46.11 11.52 36.89
CA SER A 129 -45.67 12.91 36.80
C SER A 129 -45.24 13.55 38.13
N THR A 130 -45.57 12.95 39.27
CA THR A 130 -45.17 13.38 40.62
C THR A 130 -43.98 12.60 41.19
N THR A 131 -43.38 11.71 40.40
CA THR A 131 -42.25 10.87 40.83
C THR A 131 -41.00 11.71 41.09
N THR A 132 -40.48 11.69 42.31
CA THR A 132 -39.19 12.30 42.62
C THR A 132 -38.05 11.34 42.30
N PHE A 133 -37.10 11.80 41.49
CA PHE A 133 -35.87 11.08 41.19
C PHE A 133 -34.74 11.59 42.08
N THR A 134 -33.98 10.65 42.64
CA THR A 134 -32.80 10.94 43.44
C THR A 134 -31.56 10.43 42.73
N LEU A 135 -30.50 11.25 42.70
CA LEU A 135 -29.21 10.85 42.15
C LEU A 135 -28.44 10.06 43.21
N SER A 136 -28.11 8.80 42.90
CA SER A 136 -27.16 7.99 43.66
C SER A 136 -25.79 8.10 43.02
N ALA A 137 -24.77 8.43 43.81
CA ALA A 137 -23.37 8.37 43.40
C ALA A 137 -22.60 7.48 44.36
N VAL A 138 -22.05 6.38 43.86
CA VAL A 138 -21.35 5.38 44.68
C VAL A 138 -19.94 5.20 44.16
N ASN A 139 -18.97 5.33 45.05
CA ASN A 139 -17.56 5.21 44.72
C ASN A 139 -17.19 3.76 44.36
N LEU A 140 -16.44 3.61 43.27
CA LEU A 140 -15.95 2.33 42.78
C LEU A 140 -14.93 1.76 43.77
N PHE A 141 -15.15 0.53 44.25
CA PHE A 141 -14.39 -0.11 45.35
C PHE A 141 -14.66 0.42 46.78
N SER A 142 -15.74 1.19 47.01
CA SER A 142 -16.13 1.55 48.38
C SER A 142 -16.70 0.37 49.19
N ASP A 143 -17.40 -0.55 48.51
CA ASP A 143 -17.93 -1.79 49.09
C ASP A 143 -17.19 -3.00 48.51
N VAL A 144 -16.69 -3.87 49.39
CA VAL A 144 -15.99 -5.10 49.01
C VAL A 144 -16.87 -6.04 48.18
N ARG A 145 -18.19 -6.02 48.40
CA ARG A 145 -19.17 -6.83 47.66
C ARG A 145 -19.25 -6.43 46.18
N LEU A 146 -18.91 -5.18 45.86
CA LEU A 146 -18.88 -4.64 44.51
C LEU A 146 -17.55 -4.84 43.80
N GLY A 147 -16.52 -5.34 44.48
CA GLY A 147 -15.17 -5.43 43.94
C GLY A 147 -15.10 -6.17 42.61
N PHE A 148 -15.89 -7.24 42.43
CA PHE A 148 -15.86 -8.03 41.20
C PHE A 148 -16.44 -7.25 40.01
N ALA A 149 -17.61 -6.64 40.19
CA ALA A 149 -18.22 -5.78 39.17
C ALA A 149 -17.32 -4.57 38.87
N ALA A 150 -16.75 -3.96 39.91
CA ALA A 150 -15.82 -2.85 39.79
C ALA A 150 -14.58 -3.19 38.95
N TRP A 151 -14.02 -4.39 39.12
CA TRP A 151 -12.93 -4.87 38.27
C TRP A 151 -13.34 -5.11 36.83
N LEU A 152 -14.55 -5.64 36.57
CA LEU A 152 -15.05 -5.78 35.20
C LEU A 152 -15.20 -4.42 34.52
N TYR A 153 -15.78 -3.43 35.21
CA TYR A 153 -15.87 -2.05 34.71
C TYR A 153 -14.51 -1.43 34.43
N LEU A 154 -13.53 -1.67 35.31
CA LEU A 154 -12.17 -1.16 35.13
C LEU A 154 -11.48 -1.81 33.92
N ILE A 155 -11.69 -3.11 33.70
CA ILE A 155 -11.14 -3.82 32.54
C ILE A 155 -11.76 -3.28 31.26
N ASP A 156 -13.07 -3.05 31.22
CA ASP A 156 -13.75 -2.43 30.07
C ASP A 156 -13.19 -1.03 29.77
N TRP A 157 -12.88 -0.23 30.81
CA TRP A 157 -12.24 1.07 30.62
C TRP A 157 -10.84 0.94 30.00
N VAL A 158 -10.01 0.02 30.49
CA VAL A 158 -8.66 -0.22 29.94
C VAL A 158 -8.71 -0.76 28.52
N GLU A 159 -9.72 -1.56 28.19
CA GLU A 159 -9.95 -2.09 26.84
C GLU A 159 -10.63 -1.06 25.91
N GLY A 160 -10.95 0.14 26.40
CA GLY A 160 -11.54 1.22 25.61
C GLY A 160 -13.04 1.04 25.30
N ARG A 161 -13.72 0.13 26.00
CA ARG A 161 -15.17 -0.08 25.90
C ARG A 161 -15.98 0.79 26.83
N ARG A 162 -15.32 1.54 27.73
CA ARG A 162 -15.92 2.57 28.58
C ARG A 162 -15.00 3.75 28.67
N GLU A 163 -15.55 4.92 28.91
CA GLU A 163 -14.80 6.14 29.14
C GLU A 163 -15.01 6.62 30.58
N VAL A 164 -13.98 7.23 31.16
CA VAL A 164 -14.08 7.90 32.46
C VAL A 164 -13.98 9.39 32.21
N VAL A 165 -15.00 10.13 32.65
CA VAL A 165 -15.11 11.56 32.44
C VAL A 165 -15.26 12.27 33.77
N THR A 166 -14.70 13.48 33.86
CA THR A 166 -14.89 14.36 35.01
C THR A 166 -15.77 15.53 34.58
N LEU A 167 -16.97 15.60 35.16
CA LEU A 167 -17.93 16.67 34.92
C LEU A 167 -17.72 17.77 35.96
N VAL A 168 -17.46 18.99 35.51
CA VAL A 168 -17.26 20.16 36.36
C VAL A 168 -18.43 21.11 36.13
N GLY A 169 -19.28 21.28 37.15
CA GLY A 169 -20.41 22.22 37.09
C GLY A 169 -20.02 23.65 37.45
N ASP A 170 -20.94 24.59 37.18
CA ASP A 170 -20.77 26.03 37.38
C ASP A 170 -20.43 26.44 38.83
N ALA A 171 -20.81 25.60 39.80
CA ALA A 171 -20.53 25.82 41.21
C ALA A 171 -19.07 25.50 41.61
N GLY A 172 -18.24 24.95 40.70
CA GLY A 172 -16.78 24.79 40.83
C GLY A 172 -16.26 23.85 41.94
N ASP A 173 -17.04 23.63 42.99
CA ASP A 173 -16.58 23.00 44.23
C ASP A 173 -16.75 21.47 44.27
N VAL A 174 -17.47 20.88 43.32
CA VAL A 174 -17.67 19.41 43.25
C VAL A 174 -17.55 18.93 41.80
N ALA A 175 -16.36 18.41 41.46
CA ALA A 175 -16.15 17.70 40.20
C ALA A 175 -16.63 16.25 40.34
N LEU A 176 -17.51 15.79 39.45
CA LEU A 176 -18.05 14.43 39.44
C LEU A 176 -17.26 13.59 38.44
N THR A 177 -16.40 12.70 38.92
CA THR A 177 -15.72 11.71 38.07
C THR A 177 -16.59 10.46 37.98
N THR A 178 -17.07 10.14 36.78
CA THR A 178 -17.96 8.99 36.54
C THR A 178 -17.55 8.21 35.30
N MET A 179 -18.06 6.98 35.18
CA MET A 179 -17.80 6.09 34.07
C MET A 179 -19.01 6.06 33.13
N SER A 180 -18.76 6.01 31.83
CA SER A 180 -19.80 5.90 30.83
C SER A 180 -20.45 4.51 30.84
N ASP A 181 -21.61 4.41 30.20
CA ASP A 181 -22.15 3.13 29.76
C ASP A 181 -21.19 2.43 28.77
N HIS A 182 -21.44 1.15 28.51
CA HIS A 182 -20.68 0.34 27.57
C HIS A 182 -20.75 0.95 26.16
N ALA A 183 -19.64 1.53 25.71
CA ALA A 183 -19.49 1.95 24.34
C ALA A 183 -19.32 0.70 23.46
N ALA A 184 -20.35 0.36 22.70
CA ALA A 184 -20.26 -0.71 21.72
C ALA A 184 -19.12 -0.36 20.73
N GLU A 185 -18.25 -1.32 20.45
CA GLU A 185 -17.22 -1.16 19.42
C GLU A 185 -17.94 -0.86 18.10
N LEU A 186 -17.85 0.40 17.63
CA LEU A 186 -18.36 0.76 16.32
C LEU A 186 -17.41 0.17 15.26
N GLU A 187 -17.61 -1.10 14.95
CA GLU A 187 -17.00 -1.72 13.78
C GLU A 187 -17.63 -1.11 12.53
N SER A 188 -17.01 -0.07 12.01
CA SER A 188 -17.26 0.42 10.65
C SER A 188 -16.15 -0.09 9.74
N PRO A 189 -16.18 -1.37 9.32
CA PRO A 189 -15.18 -1.89 8.41
C PRO A 189 -15.20 -1.06 7.13
N ALA A 190 -14.02 -0.61 6.69
CA ALA A 190 -13.91 0.12 5.43
C ALA A 190 -14.50 -0.74 4.31
N ASN A 191 -15.45 -0.19 3.54
CA ASN A 191 -16.08 -0.91 2.43
C ASN A 191 -15.00 -1.35 1.43
N PRO A 192 -14.82 -2.66 1.19
CA PRO A 192 -13.76 -3.13 0.28
C PRO A 192 -13.91 -2.60 -1.15
N ARG A 193 -15.12 -2.18 -1.55
CA ARG A 193 -15.37 -1.55 -2.86
C ARG A 193 -14.95 -0.09 -2.93
N GLU A 194 -14.81 0.58 -1.79
CA GLU A 194 -14.32 1.96 -1.70
C GLU A 194 -12.78 2.04 -1.69
N VAL A 195 -12.09 0.92 -1.43
CA VAL A 195 -10.63 0.84 -1.54
C VAL A 195 -10.27 0.63 -3.03
N PRO A 196 -9.68 1.61 -3.73
CA PRO A 196 -9.46 1.54 -5.17
C PRO A 196 -8.26 0.65 -5.51
N THR A 197 -8.38 -0.66 -5.28
CA THR A 197 -7.34 -1.65 -5.61
C THR A 197 -7.29 -1.97 -7.10
N SER A 198 -8.37 -1.68 -7.84
CA SER A 198 -8.51 -2.05 -9.26
C SER A 198 -7.38 -1.47 -10.11
N PHE A 199 -7.07 -0.18 -9.97
CA PHE A 199 -6.03 0.46 -10.79
C PHE A 199 -4.63 -0.14 -10.52
N SER A 200 -4.27 -0.32 -9.25
CA SER A 200 -3.00 -0.95 -8.85
C SER A 200 -2.90 -2.39 -9.34
N PHE A 201 -4.00 -3.13 -9.31
CA PHE A 201 -4.05 -4.50 -9.84
C PHE A 201 -3.87 -4.53 -11.36
N TYR A 202 -4.59 -3.68 -12.11
CA TYR A 202 -4.46 -3.61 -13.56
C TYR A 202 -3.06 -3.18 -14.00
N THR A 203 -2.47 -2.17 -13.35
CA THR A 203 -1.09 -1.73 -13.65
C THR A 203 -0.07 -2.80 -13.31
N PHE A 204 -0.24 -3.54 -12.21
CA PHE A 204 0.60 -4.69 -11.88
C PHE A 204 0.50 -5.80 -12.94
N ARG A 205 -0.72 -6.20 -13.33
CA ARG A 205 -0.93 -7.23 -14.37
C ARG A 205 -0.41 -6.78 -15.74
N LEU A 206 -0.57 -5.51 -16.07
CA LEU A 206 0.02 -4.94 -17.28
C LEU A 206 1.55 -5.03 -17.23
N SER A 207 2.18 -4.65 -16.12
CA SER A 207 3.63 -4.75 -15.97
C SER A 207 4.11 -6.19 -16.15
N GLN A 208 3.38 -7.19 -15.62
CA GLN A 208 3.66 -8.61 -15.86
C GLN A 208 3.54 -9.00 -17.33
N TYR A 209 2.48 -8.56 -18.02
CA TYR A 209 2.29 -8.80 -19.45
C TYR A 209 3.46 -8.25 -20.28
N ILE A 210 3.84 -6.99 -20.05
CA ILE A 210 4.93 -6.33 -20.77
C ILE A 210 6.24 -7.10 -20.55
N THR A 211 6.58 -7.42 -19.31
CA THR A 211 7.77 -8.20 -18.98
C THR A 211 7.74 -9.58 -19.67
N GLY A 212 6.58 -10.24 -19.70
CA GLY A 212 6.40 -11.54 -20.36
C GLY A 212 6.61 -11.48 -21.88
N VAL A 213 6.06 -10.46 -22.55
CA VAL A 213 6.27 -10.24 -23.99
C VAL A 213 7.75 -9.98 -24.28
N LEU A 214 8.38 -9.06 -23.56
CA LEU A 214 9.81 -8.77 -23.73
C LEU A 214 10.67 -10.01 -23.48
N PHE A 215 10.37 -10.79 -22.44
CA PHE A 215 11.07 -12.05 -22.18
C PHE A 215 10.91 -13.04 -23.34
N GLY A 216 9.70 -13.21 -23.88
CA GLY A 216 9.44 -14.07 -25.03
C GLY A 216 10.23 -13.63 -26.28
N VAL A 217 10.26 -12.32 -26.56
CA VAL A 217 11.04 -11.78 -27.69
C VAL A 217 12.54 -11.95 -27.46
N ALA A 218 13.04 -11.77 -26.22
CA ALA A 218 14.43 -12.03 -25.89
C ALA A 218 14.81 -13.50 -26.14
N CYS A 219 13.94 -14.45 -25.77
CA CYS A 219 14.14 -15.86 -26.10
C CYS A 219 14.19 -16.11 -27.61
N LEU A 220 13.29 -15.49 -28.38
CA LEU A 220 13.30 -15.57 -29.84
C LEU A 220 14.61 -15.02 -30.41
N VAL A 221 15.03 -13.83 -29.99
CA VAL A 221 16.32 -13.23 -30.40
C VAL A 221 17.46 -14.21 -30.12
N CYS A 222 17.56 -14.79 -28.92
CA CYS A 222 18.58 -15.79 -28.59
C CYS A 222 18.55 -17.02 -29.53
N ILE A 223 17.36 -17.52 -29.88
CA ILE A 223 17.21 -18.64 -30.83
C ILE A 223 17.78 -18.25 -32.20
N TYR A 224 17.46 -17.05 -32.70
CA TYR A 224 18.01 -16.56 -33.98
C TYR A 224 19.52 -16.35 -33.92
N ILE A 225 20.07 -15.84 -32.82
CA ILE A 225 21.52 -15.70 -32.64
C ILE A 225 22.20 -17.07 -32.75
N ILE A 226 21.68 -18.09 -32.06
CA ILE A 226 22.23 -19.45 -32.08
C ILE A 226 22.08 -20.06 -33.49
N ALA A 227 20.90 -19.94 -34.10
CA ALA A 227 20.61 -20.51 -35.41
C ALA A 227 21.45 -19.90 -36.55
N ASN A 228 21.86 -18.63 -36.44
CA ASN A 228 22.74 -17.96 -37.40
C ASN A 228 24.20 -17.92 -36.92
N HIS A 229 24.63 -18.83 -36.03
CA HIS A 229 26.01 -18.97 -35.57
C HIS A 229 26.65 -17.69 -34.98
N GLY A 230 25.84 -16.75 -34.49
CA GLY A 230 26.32 -15.48 -33.93
C GLY A 230 26.64 -14.39 -34.94
N ASP A 231 26.30 -14.57 -36.23
CA ASP A 231 26.43 -13.54 -37.27
C ASP A 231 25.34 -12.47 -37.11
N ILE A 232 25.55 -11.54 -36.16
CA ILE A 232 24.62 -10.47 -35.82
C ILE A 232 25.31 -9.13 -35.62
N GLU A 233 24.57 -8.03 -35.77
CA GLU A 233 25.03 -6.72 -35.32
C GLU A 233 24.86 -6.61 -33.80
N LYS A 234 25.98 -6.71 -33.06
CA LYS A 234 25.96 -6.76 -31.60
C LYS A 234 25.48 -5.45 -30.98
N ASP A 235 25.79 -4.33 -31.61
CA ASP A 235 25.40 -3.01 -31.11
C ASP A 235 23.88 -2.81 -31.15
N ASN A 236 23.19 -3.41 -32.13
CA ASN A 236 21.72 -3.35 -32.26
C ASN A 236 21.01 -4.04 -31.10
N MET A 237 21.62 -5.08 -30.52
CA MET A 237 21.07 -5.77 -29.35
C MET A 237 21.00 -4.87 -28.11
N GLY A 238 21.86 -3.84 -28.02
CA GLY A 238 21.81 -2.84 -26.96
C GLY A 238 20.53 -1.98 -26.99
N ALA A 239 19.88 -1.88 -28.15
CA ALA A 239 18.62 -1.15 -28.32
C ALA A 239 17.37 -2.02 -28.02
N PHE A 240 17.55 -3.20 -27.41
CA PHE A 240 16.48 -4.16 -27.15
C PHE A 240 15.26 -3.53 -26.48
N ASN A 241 15.44 -2.86 -25.33
CA ASN A 241 14.32 -2.30 -24.58
C ASN A 241 13.55 -1.26 -25.40
N VAL A 242 14.27 -0.35 -26.08
CA VAL A 242 13.67 0.74 -26.86
C VAL A 242 12.85 0.20 -28.02
N VAL A 243 13.50 -0.59 -28.89
CA VAL A 243 12.88 -1.07 -30.14
C VAL A 243 11.82 -2.12 -29.83
N CYS A 244 12.13 -3.11 -29.00
CA CYS A 244 11.19 -4.17 -28.67
C CYS A 244 9.97 -3.64 -27.91
N GLY A 245 10.15 -2.72 -26.96
CA GLY A 245 9.04 -2.14 -26.22
C GLY A 245 8.09 -1.34 -27.10
N LEU A 246 8.62 -0.55 -28.04
CA LEU A 246 7.79 0.24 -28.95
C LEU A 246 7.08 -0.62 -30.00
N VAL A 247 7.73 -1.68 -30.49
CA VAL A 247 7.22 -2.53 -31.58
C VAL A 247 6.28 -3.63 -31.09
N TRP A 248 6.67 -4.39 -30.06
CA TRP A 248 5.94 -5.60 -29.63
C TRP A 248 4.86 -5.32 -28.60
N VAL A 249 5.02 -4.25 -27.82
CA VAL A 249 4.13 -3.92 -26.71
C VAL A 249 3.30 -2.68 -27.04
N GLY A 250 3.94 -1.65 -27.59
CA GLY A 250 3.29 -0.42 -28.05
C GLY A 250 3.33 0.71 -27.03
N ARG A 251 3.25 1.94 -27.57
CA ARG A 251 3.45 3.21 -26.84
C ARG A 251 2.55 3.39 -25.61
N PRO A 252 1.22 3.13 -25.67
CA PRO A 252 0.35 3.40 -24.53
C PRO A 252 0.68 2.51 -23.32
N MET A 253 1.06 1.26 -23.59
CA MET A 253 1.36 0.28 -22.54
C MET A 253 2.71 0.57 -21.87
N ILE A 254 3.74 0.91 -22.64
CA ILE A 254 5.02 1.33 -22.07
C ILE A 254 4.93 2.68 -21.34
N LEU A 255 4.06 3.60 -21.79
CA LEU A 255 3.77 4.85 -21.08
C LEU A 255 3.14 4.57 -19.71
N LEU A 256 2.12 3.70 -19.66
CA LEU A 256 1.48 3.32 -18.41
C LEU A 256 2.45 2.61 -17.47
N ARG A 257 3.36 1.77 -18.01
CA ARG A 257 4.45 1.17 -17.24
C ARG A 257 5.36 2.25 -16.63
N ALA A 258 5.79 3.23 -17.42
CA ALA A 258 6.61 4.34 -16.93
C ALA A 258 5.90 5.13 -15.81
N LEU A 259 4.63 5.47 -16.01
CA LEU A 259 3.82 6.19 -15.01
C LEU A 259 3.67 5.39 -13.72
N SER A 260 3.50 4.07 -13.80
CA SER A 260 3.44 3.22 -12.61
C SER A 260 4.75 3.23 -11.82
N ALA A 261 5.91 3.24 -12.49
CA ALA A 261 7.20 3.37 -11.85
C ALA A 261 7.38 4.75 -11.19
N ILE A 262 6.96 5.82 -11.86
CA ILE A 262 6.98 7.18 -11.29
C ILE A 262 6.07 7.27 -10.06
N CYS A 263 4.89 6.63 -10.08
CA CYS A 263 4.03 6.53 -8.89
C CYS A 263 4.78 5.85 -7.74
N VAL A 264 5.40 4.69 -7.98
CA VAL A 264 6.18 3.97 -6.96
C VAL A 264 7.30 4.85 -6.39
N LEU A 265 8.04 5.55 -7.25
CA LEU A 265 9.12 6.48 -6.88
C LEU A 265 8.63 7.76 -6.15
N ALA A 266 7.36 8.10 -6.30
CA ALA A 266 6.72 9.22 -5.62
C ALA A 266 5.97 8.80 -4.34
N THR A 267 5.99 7.51 -3.99
CA THR A 267 5.31 6.95 -2.82
C THR A 267 6.28 6.24 -1.87
N SER A 268 5.94 6.22 -0.58
CA SER A 268 6.66 5.44 0.43
C SER A 268 6.07 4.03 0.55
N VAL A 269 6.92 3.02 0.74
CA VAL A 269 6.51 1.65 1.05
C VAL A 269 6.22 1.53 2.54
N LEU A 270 5.03 1.03 2.87
CA LEU A 270 4.54 0.87 4.24
C LEU A 270 4.13 -0.58 4.49
N GLY A 271 4.64 -1.16 5.57
CA GLY A 271 4.20 -2.45 6.08
C GLY A 271 3.17 -2.26 7.19
N LEU A 272 2.21 -3.17 7.29
CA LEU A 272 1.27 -3.26 8.41
C LEU A 272 1.70 -4.44 9.29
N ALA A 273 2.04 -4.16 10.55
CA ALA A 273 2.32 -5.17 11.55
C ALA A 273 1.20 -5.19 12.58
N ALA A 274 0.52 -6.33 12.71
CA ALA A 274 -0.46 -6.56 13.76
C ALA A 274 0.18 -7.34 14.91
N THR A 275 -0.04 -6.86 16.12
CA THR A 275 0.17 -7.61 17.37
C THR A 275 -1.19 -7.83 18.03
N PRO A 276 -1.30 -8.74 19.02
CA PRO A 276 -2.57 -8.92 19.76
C PRO A 276 -3.06 -7.65 20.48
N VAL A 277 -2.18 -6.67 20.71
CA VAL A 277 -2.49 -5.47 21.51
C VAL A 277 -2.67 -4.23 20.63
N PHE A 278 -1.95 -4.12 19.51
CA PHE A 278 -2.06 -2.99 18.60
C PHE A 278 -1.65 -3.36 17.17
N THR A 279 -2.18 -2.62 16.21
CA THR A 279 -1.73 -2.64 14.82
C THR A 279 -0.90 -1.38 14.55
N ARG A 280 0.28 -1.53 13.93
CA ARG A 280 1.13 -0.41 13.55
C ARG A 280 1.49 -0.45 12.07
N LEU A 281 1.55 0.72 11.46
CA LEU A 281 2.23 0.93 10.19
C LEU A 281 3.71 1.21 10.45
N TYR A 282 4.59 0.66 9.62
CA TYR A 282 6.02 0.97 9.67
C TYR A 282 6.55 1.23 8.27
N ALA A 283 7.48 2.19 8.14
CA ALA A 283 8.21 2.40 6.90
C ALA A 283 9.28 1.34 6.75
N ASP A 284 9.31 0.71 5.59
CA ASP A 284 10.38 -0.24 5.25
C ASP A 284 11.54 0.49 4.56
N THR A 285 12.77 0.04 4.80
CA THR A 285 13.95 0.60 4.14
C THR A 285 14.11 -0.05 2.77
N VAL A 286 13.88 0.72 1.71
CA VAL A 286 14.04 0.26 0.34
C VAL A 286 15.54 0.22 0.00
N PRO A 287 16.10 -0.93 -0.44
CA PRO A 287 17.51 -1.00 -0.83
C PRO A 287 17.85 -0.04 -1.97
N TRP A 288 19.03 0.56 -1.96
CA TRP A 288 19.43 1.55 -2.97
C TRP A 288 19.36 1.00 -4.41
N PHE A 289 19.66 -0.29 -4.61
CA PHE A 289 19.67 -0.91 -5.93
C PHE A 289 18.25 -1.10 -6.51
N THR A 290 17.23 -1.31 -5.67
CA THR A 290 15.84 -1.38 -6.17
C THR A 290 15.32 0.01 -6.53
N THR A 291 15.81 1.07 -5.88
CA THR A 291 15.56 2.46 -6.31
C THR A 291 16.13 2.71 -7.69
N PHE A 292 17.42 2.36 -7.93
CA PHE A 292 18.02 2.51 -9.26
C PHE A 292 17.34 1.63 -10.31
N LEU A 293 16.94 0.41 -9.96
CA LEU A 293 16.16 -0.46 -10.86
C LEU A 293 14.81 0.19 -11.22
N SER A 294 14.09 0.74 -10.24
CA SER A 294 12.81 1.42 -10.44
C SER A 294 12.97 2.68 -11.30
N THR A 295 14.07 3.41 -11.14
CA THR A 295 14.37 4.57 -12.02
C THR A 295 14.70 4.13 -13.44
N GLY A 296 15.18 2.90 -13.63
CA GLY A 296 15.36 2.31 -14.97
C GLY A 296 14.03 2.17 -15.70
N GLU A 297 12.95 1.86 -14.98
CA GLU A 297 11.58 1.79 -15.51
C GLU A 297 11.02 3.17 -15.89
N VAL A 298 11.58 4.27 -15.39
CA VAL A 298 11.22 5.63 -15.86
C VAL A 298 11.70 5.85 -17.31
N SER A 299 12.73 5.11 -17.77
CA SER A 299 13.26 5.21 -19.13
C SER A 299 12.23 4.86 -20.21
N TRP A 300 11.18 4.11 -19.88
CA TRP A 300 10.07 3.86 -20.81
C TRP A 300 9.39 5.16 -21.26
N LEU A 301 9.31 6.17 -20.37
CA LEU A 301 8.79 7.49 -20.72
C LEU A 301 9.75 8.21 -21.68
N VAL A 302 11.07 8.09 -21.48
CA VAL A 302 12.08 8.61 -22.42
C VAL A 302 11.86 8.03 -23.81
N PHE A 303 11.66 6.72 -23.93
CA PHE A 303 11.49 6.07 -25.25
C PHE A 303 10.23 6.57 -25.98
N VAL A 304 9.15 6.83 -25.25
CA VAL A 304 7.93 7.43 -25.82
C VAL A 304 8.19 8.86 -26.29
N ILE A 305 8.87 9.67 -25.47
CA ILE A 305 9.20 11.07 -25.81
C ILE A 305 10.12 11.11 -27.02
N ASP A 306 11.24 10.39 -26.98
CA ASP A 306 12.23 10.36 -28.05
C ASP A 306 11.60 9.90 -29.37
N ASP A 307 10.75 8.88 -29.33
CA ASP A 307 10.09 8.43 -30.56
C ASP A 307 9.12 9.51 -31.11
N ILE A 308 8.27 10.13 -30.28
CA ILE A 308 7.37 11.20 -30.73
C ILE A 308 8.16 12.39 -31.29
N VAL A 309 9.24 12.78 -30.59
CA VAL A 309 10.10 13.90 -30.99
C VAL A 309 10.87 13.56 -32.27
N SER A 310 11.27 12.30 -32.48
CA SER A 310 12.01 11.86 -33.68
C SER A 310 11.26 12.11 -34.98
N VAL A 311 9.91 12.13 -34.95
CA VAL A 311 9.06 12.48 -36.10
C VAL A 311 9.28 13.93 -36.52
N VAL A 312 9.45 14.82 -35.55
CA VAL A 312 9.63 16.26 -35.77
C VAL A 312 11.10 16.57 -36.10
N THR A 313 12.03 15.98 -35.35
CA THR A 313 13.45 16.31 -35.43
C THR A 313 14.16 15.65 -36.62
N ARG A 314 13.57 14.59 -37.20
CA ARG A 314 14.09 13.82 -38.34
C ARG A 314 15.59 13.56 -38.17
N GLU A 315 15.94 12.84 -37.09
CA GLU A 315 17.32 12.68 -36.62
C GLU A 315 18.28 12.38 -37.78
N ARG A 316 19.16 13.34 -38.06
CA ARG A 316 20.21 13.18 -39.08
C ARG A 316 21.39 12.45 -38.46
N THR A 317 21.99 11.55 -39.22
CA THR A 317 23.30 10.99 -38.89
C THR A 317 24.28 12.14 -38.68
N ALA A 318 24.91 12.18 -37.51
CA ALA A 318 25.72 13.32 -37.11
C ALA A 318 26.99 12.87 -36.38
N VAL A 319 28.11 13.55 -36.65
CA VAL A 319 29.41 13.29 -36.02
C VAL A 319 29.66 14.29 -34.91
N CYS A 320 30.08 13.78 -33.76
CA CYS A 320 30.44 14.62 -32.63
C CYS A 320 31.73 15.41 -32.92
N ARG A 321 31.69 16.72 -32.67
CA ARG A 321 32.81 17.67 -32.89
C ARG A 321 33.93 17.52 -31.85
N ILE A 322 33.71 16.77 -30.78
CA ILE A 322 34.66 16.64 -29.66
C ILE A 322 35.84 15.75 -30.10
N LYS A 323 37.02 16.35 -30.27
CA LYS A 323 38.23 15.66 -30.76
C LYS A 323 38.88 14.72 -29.74
N ASN A 324 38.71 14.98 -28.43
CA ASN A 324 39.28 14.11 -27.40
C ASN A 324 38.46 12.82 -27.30
N LYS A 325 39.06 11.68 -27.62
CA LYS A 325 38.39 10.36 -27.67
C LYS A 325 37.73 9.96 -26.34
N VAL A 326 38.37 10.26 -25.20
CA VAL A 326 37.85 9.90 -23.86
C VAL A 326 36.68 10.80 -23.50
N ALA A 327 36.84 12.11 -23.68
CA ALA A 327 35.78 13.07 -23.42
C ALA A 327 34.58 12.83 -24.35
N HIS A 328 34.83 12.55 -25.63
CA HIS A 328 33.81 12.19 -26.61
C HIS A 328 32.98 11.00 -26.13
N LYS A 329 33.63 9.89 -25.77
CA LYS A 329 32.91 8.68 -25.34
C LYS A 329 32.09 8.94 -24.06
N LEU A 330 32.67 9.62 -23.08
CA LEU A 330 32.00 9.90 -21.80
C LEU A 330 30.80 10.84 -21.98
N VAL A 331 30.97 11.91 -22.74
CA VAL A 331 29.93 12.92 -23.00
C VAL A 331 28.82 12.36 -23.88
N THR A 332 29.14 11.57 -24.92
CA THR A 332 28.11 10.94 -25.76
C THR A 332 27.29 9.93 -24.96
N ILE A 333 27.91 9.16 -24.06
CA ILE A 333 27.20 8.20 -23.22
C ILE A 333 26.32 8.90 -22.18
N LEU A 334 26.84 9.92 -21.47
CA LEU A 334 26.13 10.54 -20.34
C LEU A 334 25.16 11.65 -20.74
N LEU A 335 25.53 12.49 -21.71
CA LEU A 335 24.80 13.72 -22.05
C LEU A 335 23.99 13.58 -23.33
N ALA A 336 24.48 12.83 -24.33
CA ALA A 336 23.74 12.63 -25.58
C ALA A 336 22.72 11.48 -25.51
N ASN A 337 22.76 10.63 -24.48
CA ASN A 337 21.77 9.58 -24.23
C ASN A 337 20.75 10.06 -23.17
N SER A 338 19.59 10.49 -23.65
CA SER A 338 18.41 10.90 -22.87
C SER A 338 18.02 9.86 -21.81
N GLY A 339 18.07 8.57 -22.15
CA GLY A 339 17.71 7.46 -21.26
C GLY A 339 18.68 7.35 -20.08
N LEU A 340 19.99 7.36 -20.35
CA LEU A 340 21.00 7.27 -19.30
C LEU A 340 21.01 8.53 -18.42
N LEU A 341 20.84 9.70 -19.01
CA LEU A 341 20.75 10.97 -18.29
C LEU A 341 19.54 10.98 -17.34
N SER A 342 18.36 10.57 -17.83
CA SER A 342 17.14 10.45 -17.01
C SER A 342 17.32 9.42 -15.90
N TRP A 343 17.92 8.27 -16.20
CA TRP A 343 18.14 7.20 -15.23
C TRP A 343 19.06 7.64 -14.08
N ILE A 344 20.22 8.22 -14.40
CA ILE A 344 21.19 8.67 -13.39
C ILE A 344 20.61 9.83 -12.57
N SER A 345 20.00 10.82 -13.23
CA SER A 345 19.45 11.99 -12.52
C SER A 345 18.29 11.63 -11.59
N SER A 346 17.34 10.81 -12.06
CA SER A 346 16.22 10.36 -11.23
C SER A 346 16.66 9.39 -10.13
N GLY A 347 17.66 8.54 -10.41
CA GLY A 347 18.30 7.66 -9.44
C GLY A 347 18.98 8.42 -8.31
N ILE A 348 19.85 9.39 -8.65
CA ILE A 348 20.51 10.25 -7.67
C ILE A 348 19.47 11.02 -6.85
N TRP A 349 18.48 11.64 -7.51
CA TRP A 349 17.46 12.40 -6.79
C TRP A 349 16.67 11.52 -5.81
N SER A 350 16.37 10.28 -6.18
CA SER A 350 15.61 9.34 -5.34
C SER A 350 16.45 8.69 -4.24
N ALA A 351 17.76 8.58 -4.44
CA ALA A 351 18.70 8.14 -3.41
C ALA A 351 18.99 9.24 -2.37
N VAL A 352 19.14 10.51 -2.81
CA VAL A 352 19.45 11.64 -1.92
C VAL A 352 18.22 12.11 -1.15
N THR A 353 17.04 12.07 -1.76
CA THR A 353 15.78 12.51 -1.16
C THR A 353 14.71 11.42 -1.28
N PRO A 354 14.78 10.36 -0.45
CA PRO A 354 13.77 9.31 -0.43
C PRO A 354 12.42 9.83 0.05
N VAL A 355 11.34 9.22 -0.42
CA VAL A 355 9.97 9.59 -0.03
C VAL A 355 9.64 8.98 1.33
N HIS A 356 9.24 9.83 2.28
CA HIS A 356 8.73 9.43 3.59
C HIS A 356 7.23 9.66 3.68
N HIS A 357 6.54 8.80 4.44
CA HIS A 357 5.14 9.02 4.78
C HIS A 357 5.02 10.12 5.83
N VAL A 358 3.87 10.79 5.84
CA VAL A 358 3.50 11.82 6.82
C VAL A 358 2.22 11.37 7.50
N ALA A 359 2.28 11.18 8.81
CA ALA A 359 1.11 10.91 9.64
C ALA A 359 0.95 12.06 10.64
N VAL A 360 -0.13 12.81 10.52
CA VAL A 360 -0.50 13.88 11.45
C VAL A 360 -1.75 13.45 12.18
N VAL A 361 -1.68 13.36 13.50
CA VAL A 361 -2.85 13.13 14.35
C VAL A 361 -3.38 14.50 14.78
N SER A 362 -4.62 14.79 14.43
CA SER A 362 -5.32 16.02 14.80
C SER A 362 -6.77 15.67 15.04
N ARG A 363 -7.16 15.58 16.32
CA ARG A 363 -8.52 15.25 16.73
C ARG A 363 -9.30 16.53 16.93
N ALA A 364 -10.20 16.82 16.00
CA ALA A 364 -11.11 17.96 16.06
C ALA A 364 -12.48 17.52 15.54
N CYS A 365 -13.52 17.76 16.33
CA CYS A 365 -14.90 17.53 15.92
C CYS A 365 -15.62 18.87 15.84
N SER A 366 -16.30 19.14 14.74
CA SER A 366 -17.24 20.25 14.62
C SER A 366 -18.66 19.69 14.62
N ILE A 367 -19.53 20.31 15.40
CA ILE A 367 -20.96 20.03 15.35
C ILE A 367 -21.50 20.83 14.16
N ASP A 368 -21.85 20.15 13.07
CA ASP A 368 -22.38 20.80 11.87
C ASP A 368 -23.88 21.06 12.04
N VAL A 369 -24.60 20.12 12.65
CA VAL A 369 -25.97 20.29 13.11
C VAL A 369 -26.12 19.66 14.49
N VAL A 370 -26.49 20.47 15.47
CA VAL A 370 -26.75 20.01 16.85
C VAL A 370 -27.78 18.87 16.79
N ASP A 371 -27.46 17.77 17.47
CA ASP A 371 -28.26 16.53 17.56
C ASP A 371 -28.41 15.70 16.27
N LEU A 372 -27.78 16.09 15.14
CA LEU A 372 -27.94 15.40 13.85
C LEU A 372 -26.63 15.03 13.17
N ASP A 373 -25.62 15.91 13.21
CA ASP A 373 -24.38 15.71 12.46
C ASP A 373 -23.17 16.32 13.16
N VAL A 374 -22.12 15.51 13.29
CA VAL A 374 -20.83 15.88 13.86
C VAL A 374 -19.75 15.37 12.92
N THR A 375 -19.00 16.30 12.32
CA THR A 375 -17.84 15.95 11.50
C THR A 375 -16.58 15.92 12.35
N CYS A 376 -16.06 14.71 12.59
CA CYS A 376 -14.78 14.51 13.27
C CYS A 376 -13.64 14.29 12.28
N ARG A 377 -12.58 15.07 12.42
CA ARG A 377 -11.26 14.84 11.81
C ARG A 377 -10.35 14.25 12.87
N SER A 378 -9.76 13.10 12.61
CA SER A 378 -8.82 12.42 13.54
C SER A 378 -7.34 12.62 13.15
N GLY A 379 -7.09 12.84 11.87
CA GLY A 379 -5.74 13.05 11.35
C GLY A 379 -5.68 13.05 9.84
N ALA A 380 -4.48 13.27 9.31
CA ALA A 380 -4.14 13.17 7.90
C ALA A 380 -3.01 12.17 7.71
N PHE A 381 -3.16 11.27 6.75
CA PHE A 381 -2.15 10.29 6.38
C PHE A 381 -1.78 10.44 4.91
N GLY A 382 -0.53 10.83 4.66
CA GLY A 382 0.04 10.97 3.32
C GLY A 382 1.15 9.94 3.11
N PHE A 383 1.04 9.12 2.06
CA PHE A 383 2.06 8.14 1.68
C PHE A 383 2.70 8.42 0.31
N GLY A 384 2.32 9.53 -0.34
CA GLY A 384 2.85 9.94 -1.64
C GLY A 384 2.93 11.45 -1.77
N ILE A 385 3.85 11.91 -2.60
CA ILE A 385 4.14 13.34 -2.80
C ILE A 385 3.83 13.72 -4.26
N PRO A 386 2.72 14.43 -4.54
CA PRO A 386 2.33 14.80 -5.90
C PRO A 386 3.37 15.68 -6.63
N THR A 387 4.05 16.55 -5.89
CA THR A 387 5.13 17.38 -6.46
C THR A 387 6.33 16.54 -6.89
N ARG A 388 6.61 15.42 -6.21
CA ARG A 388 7.65 14.47 -6.59
C ARG A 388 7.26 13.73 -7.87
N PHE A 389 6.01 13.29 -7.98
CA PHE A 389 5.48 12.66 -9.19
C PHE A 389 5.63 13.58 -10.42
N LEU A 390 5.15 14.82 -10.32
CA LEU A 390 5.28 15.80 -11.41
C LEU A 390 6.74 16.13 -11.69
N GLY A 391 7.56 16.29 -10.65
CA GLY A 391 8.97 16.60 -10.81
C GLY A 391 9.77 15.50 -11.51
N LEU A 392 9.43 14.22 -11.31
CA LEU A 392 10.05 13.11 -12.04
C LEU A 392 9.68 13.14 -13.53
N ILE A 393 8.42 13.44 -13.86
CA ILE A 393 8.00 13.65 -15.25
C ILE A 393 8.78 14.80 -15.88
N LEU A 394 8.83 15.96 -15.22
CA LEU A 394 9.55 17.13 -15.71
C LEU A 394 11.05 16.87 -15.85
N LEU A 395 11.65 16.10 -14.94
CA LEU A 395 13.04 15.68 -15.03
C LEU A 395 13.29 14.83 -16.28
N THR A 396 12.38 13.90 -16.59
CA THR A 396 12.48 13.08 -17.80
C THR A 396 12.38 13.93 -19.07
N PHE A 397 11.40 14.83 -19.17
CA PHE A 397 11.31 15.78 -20.29
C PHE A 397 12.54 16.68 -20.38
N GLY A 398 13.02 17.20 -19.26
CA GLY A 398 14.23 18.02 -19.18
C GLY A 398 15.49 17.26 -19.61
N SER A 399 15.59 15.98 -19.28
CA SER A 399 16.69 15.11 -19.73
C SER A 399 16.66 14.89 -21.23
N CYS A 400 15.48 14.63 -21.82
CA CYS A 400 15.33 14.49 -23.27
C CYS A 400 15.70 15.80 -23.99
N PHE A 401 15.20 16.94 -23.50
CA PHE A 401 15.51 18.25 -24.05
C PHE A 401 17.00 18.57 -23.96
N THR A 402 17.63 18.32 -22.80
CA THR A 402 19.06 18.56 -22.60
C THR A 402 19.90 17.70 -23.54
N ALA A 403 19.56 16.42 -23.68
CA ALA A 403 20.24 15.53 -24.61
C ALA A 403 20.10 15.98 -26.06
N TYR A 404 18.90 16.41 -26.46
CA TYR A 404 18.65 16.93 -27.79
C TYR A 404 19.40 18.25 -28.07
N ALA A 405 19.34 19.22 -27.16
CA ALA A 405 20.07 20.48 -27.27
C ALA A 405 21.59 20.24 -27.31
N PHE A 406 22.08 19.27 -26.54
CA PHE A 406 23.47 18.84 -26.58
C PHE A 406 23.86 18.27 -27.95
N ARG A 407 23.00 17.41 -28.53
CA ARG A 407 23.20 16.89 -29.89
C ARG A 407 23.28 18.02 -30.91
N LEU A 408 22.37 18.99 -30.87
CA LEU A 408 22.38 20.14 -31.77
C LEU A 408 23.65 21.00 -31.66
N ALA A 409 24.17 21.19 -30.44
CA ALA A 409 25.33 22.05 -30.21
C ALA A 409 26.66 21.39 -30.60
N PHE A 410 26.77 20.07 -30.45
CA PHE A 410 28.05 19.36 -30.55
C PHE A 410 28.14 18.34 -31.68
N PHE A 411 27.03 17.99 -32.34
CA PHE A 411 27.03 17.07 -33.46
C PHE A 411 26.76 17.82 -34.77
N GLN A 412 27.61 17.57 -35.77
CA GLN A 412 27.41 18.13 -37.11
C GLN A 412 26.73 17.08 -38.00
N PRO A 413 25.66 17.43 -38.72
CA PRO A 413 25.05 16.52 -39.68
C PRO A 413 26.10 16.13 -40.73
N ILE A 414 26.19 14.84 -41.03
CA ILE A 414 26.96 14.39 -42.19
C ILE A 414 25.97 14.29 -43.35
N ASP A 415 26.29 14.92 -44.48
CA ASP A 415 25.50 14.83 -45.71
C ASP A 415 25.62 13.46 -46.42
N SER A 416 26.02 12.39 -45.72
CA SER A 416 26.32 11.10 -46.33
C SER A 416 25.27 10.03 -46.00
N VAL A 417 24.64 9.50 -47.07
CA VAL A 417 24.03 8.16 -47.22
C VAL A 417 22.69 7.89 -46.51
N ALA A 418 22.33 8.58 -45.43
CA ALA A 418 21.12 8.25 -44.65
C ALA A 418 19.76 8.63 -45.29
N GLU A 419 19.75 9.36 -46.41
CA GLU A 419 18.52 9.67 -47.15
C GLU A 419 18.06 8.54 -48.08
N GLN A 420 18.90 7.56 -48.43
CA GLN A 420 18.61 6.69 -49.57
C GLN A 420 17.75 5.45 -49.29
N ASN A 421 17.76 4.86 -48.08
CA ASN A 421 17.13 3.55 -47.87
C ASN A 421 16.16 3.53 -46.67
N SER A 422 15.01 4.20 -46.78
CA SER A 422 13.88 4.01 -45.85
C SER A 422 13.04 2.82 -46.30
N SER A 423 13.35 1.64 -45.78
CA SER A 423 12.51 0.45 -45.99
C SER A 423 11.28 0.50 -45.08
N PHE A 424 10.09 0.26 -45.62
CA PHE A 424 8.82 0.01 -44.92
C PHE A 424 8.91 -1.12 -43.88
N PHE A 425 9.80 -2.10 -44.08
CA PHE A 425 10.05 -3.14 -43.08
C PHE A 425 10.70 -2.58 -41.79
N LEU A 426 11.45 -1.48 -41.89
CA LEU A 426 12.20 -0.91 -40.77
C LEU A 426 11.38 0.19 -40.05
N PRO A 427 10.96 -0.02 -38.78
CA PRO A 427 10.26 1.02 -38.04
C PRO A 427 11.20 2.19 -37.72
N ALA A 428 10.64 3.41 -37.62
CA ALA A 428 11.40 4.65 -37.40
C ALA A 428 12.33 4.57 -36.17
N VAL A 429 11.86 3.98 -35.07
CA VAL A 429 12.68 3.73 -33.87
C VAL A 429 13.96 2.95 -34.17
N ALA A 430 13.88 1.92 -35.03
CA ALA A 430 15.03 1.10 -35.38
C ALA A 430 15.96 1.83 -36.35
N LYS A 431 15.42 2.64 -37.27
CA LYS A 431 16.22 3.49 -38.17
C LYS A 431 17.22 4.37 -37.42
N TYR A 432 16.84 4.89 -36.26
CA TYR A 432 17.68 5.81 -35.49
C TYR A 432 18.50 5.14 -34.37
N ASN A 433 18.12 3.93 -33.94
CA ASN A 433 18.83 3.21 -32.87
C ASN A 433 19.73 2.07 -33.37
N PHE A 434 19.57 1.63 -34.62
CA PHE A 434 20.40 0.59 -35.21
C PHE A 434 21.59 1.16 -35.97
N LYS A 435 22.67 0.39 -35.99
CA LYS A 435 23.84 0.59 -36.82
C LYS A 435 23.77 -0.33 -38.03
N PHE A 436 24.22 0.21 -39.16
CA PHE A 436 24.17 -0.46 -40.46
C PHE A 436 25.51 -0.45 -41.19
N ASP A 437 26.58 0.08 -40.57
CA ASP A 437 27.87 0.35 -41.23
C ASP A 437 28.48 -0.89 -41.91
N GLN A 438 28.28 -2.09 -41.35
CA GLN A 438 28.80 -3.36 -41.89
C GLN A 438 27.75 -4.19 -42.66
N TRP A 439 26.55 -3.65 -42.84
CA TRP A 439 25.38 -4.36 -43.39
C TRP A 439 24.89 -3.77 -44.71
N GLN A 440 25.69 -2.94 -45.37
CA GLN A 440 25.41 -2.41 -46.70
C GLN A 440 26.31 -3.08 -47.74
N VAL A 441 25.69 -3.68 -48.77
CA VAL A 441 26.40 -4.37 -49.86
C VAL A 441 25.75 -3.98 -51.19
N ASN A 442 26.54 -3.45 -52.13
CA ASN A 442 26.08 -3.06 -53.48
C ASN A 442 24.80 -2.19 -53.43
N ASP A 443 24.84 -1.09 -52.66
CA ASP A 443 23.73 -0.15 -52.41
C ASP A 443 22.47 -0.74 -51.76
N THR A 444 22.47 -2.04 -51.43
CA THR A 444 21.40 -2.71 -50.70
C THR A 444 21.72 -2.78 -49.22
N LEU A 445 20.77 -2.37 -48.39
CA LEU A 445 20.87 -2.49 -46.94
C LEU A 445 20.34 -3.86 -46.48
N TYR A 446 21.06 -4.53 -45.59
CA TYR A 446 20.67 -5.79 -45.02
C TYR A 446 20.41 -5.66 -43.53
N LEU A 447 19.49 -6.48 -43.02
CA LEU A 447 19.14 -6.55 -41.60
C LEU A 447 19.36 -7.98 -41.11
N ASP A 448 20.19 -8.16 -40.08
CA ASP A 448 20.37 -9.47 -39.47
C ASP A 448 19.06 -9.99 -38.87
N LYS A 449 18.86 -11.31 -38.86
CA LYS A 449 17.56 -11.89 -38.44
C LYS A 449 17.22 -11.57 -36.97
N SER A 450 18.22 -11.38 -36.12
CA SER A 450 17.99 -11.06 -34.70
C SER A 450 17.50 -9.62 -34.54
N SER A 451 18.09 -8.68 -35.29
CA SER A 451 17.59 -7.31 -35.44
C SER A 451 16.24 -7.25 -36.13
N ALA A 452 15.95 -8.15 -37.08
CA ALA A 452 14.64 -8.27 -37.68
C ALA A 452 13.56 -8.63 -36.64
N VAL A 453 13.84 -9.58 -35.73
CA VAL A 453 12.92 -9.93 -34.63
C VAL A 453 12.66 -8.74 -33.71
N LEU A 454 13.69 -7.97 -33.35
CA LEU A 454 13.54 -6.74 -32.59
C LEU A 454 12.56 -5.76 -33.26
N THR A 455 12.63 -5.63 -34.59
CA THR A 455 11.74 -4.79 -35.41
C THR A 455 10.37 -5.41 -35.70
N GLY A 456 10.06 -6.56 -35.13
CA GLY A 456 8.76 -7.23 -35.27
C GLY A 456 8.61 -8.04 -36.57
N ILE A 457 9.73 -8.42 -37.20
CA ILE A 457 9.74 -9.26 -38.40
C ILE A 457 10.26 -10.64 -38.02
N LEU A 458 9.43 -11.66 -38.21
CA LEU A 458 9.83 -13.05 -38.07
C LEU A 458 10.23 -13.62 -39.43
N ILE A 459 11.39 -14.25 -39.52
CA ILE A 459 11.95 -14.74 -40.78
C ILE A 459 12.13 -16.25 -40.70
N LEU A 460 11.37 -16.98 -41.52
CA LEU A 460 11.61 -18.39 -41.77
C LEU A 460 12.34 -18.54 -43.10
N GLU A 461 13.57 -19.03 -43.04
CA GLU A 461 14.38 -19.32 -44.22
C GLU A 461 14.15 -20.76 -44.67
N TYR A 462 13.80 -20.95 -45.94
CA TYR A 462 13.70 -22.28 -46.54
C TYR A 462 14.31 -22.26 -47.96
N HIS A 463 15.38 -23.01 -48.17
CA HIS A 463 16.22 -22.93 -49.37
C HIS A 463 16.60 -21.49 -49.70
N ASP A 464 16.34 -21.02 -50.93
CA ASP A 464 16.65 -19.66 -51.40
C ASP A 464 15.46 -18.69 -51.29
N THR A 465 14.54 -18.96 -50.36
CA THR A 465 13.37 -18.12 -50.13
C THR A 465 13.25 -17.75 -48.64
N LEU A 466 13.08 -16.45 -48.38
CA LEU A 466 12.78 -15.92 -47.06
C LEU A 466 11.27 -15.70 -46.94
N TYR A 467 10.63 -16.35 -45.98
CA TYR A 467 9.25 -16.09 -45.59
C TYR A 467 9.25 -15.15 -44.39
N LEU A 468 8.68 -13.96 -44.58
CA LEU A 468 8.63 -12.93 -43.56
C LEU A 468 7.22 -12.82 -43.02
N PHE A 469 7.09 -12.66 -41.72
CA PHE A 469 5.85 -12.28 -41.06
C PHE A 469 6.08 -10.99 -40.28
N ASP A 470 5.45 -9.91 -40.72
CA ASP A 470 5.50 -8.63 -40.04
C ASP A 470 4.33 -8.53 -39.05
N ILE A 471 4.66 -8.60 -37.75
CA ILE A 471 3.67 -8.55 -36.68
C ILE A 471 3.02 -7.17 -36.54
N LYS A 472 3.68 -6.10 -37.01
CA LYS A 472 3.19 -4.72 -36.90
C LYS A 472 1.93 -4.52 -37.73
N ILE A 473 1.91 -5.13 -38.91
CA ILE A 473 0.83 -5.01 -39.90
C ILE A 473 0.09 -6.33 -40.14
N TRP A 474 0.49 -7.42 -39.46
CA TRP A 474 -0.05 -8.77 -39.61
C TRP A 474 -0.05 -9.28 -41.06
N ARG A 475 1.06 -9.05 -41.78
CA ARG A 475 1.21 -9.46 -43.19
C ARG A 475 2.37 -10.42 -43.38
N LYS A 476 2.19 -11.33 -44.34
CA LYS A 476 3.22 -12.27 -44.79
C LYS A 476 3.81 -11.76 -46.11
N TYR A 477 5.13 -11.82 -46.22
CA TYR A 477 5.88 -11.53 -47.43
C TYR A 477 6.78 -12.72 -47.77
N THR A 478 7.16 -12.81 -49.04
CA THR A 478 8.07 -13.85 -49.53
C THR A 478 9.10 -13.17 -50.42
N ILE A 479 10.38 -13.33 -50.12
CA ILE A 479 11.48 -12.75 -50.90
C ILE A 479 12.35 -13.89 -51.41
N ASP A 480 12.54 -13.95 -52.72
CA ASP A 480 13.52 -14.84 -53.36
C ASP A 480 14.90 -14.19 -53.28
N VAL A 481 15.84 -14.86 -52.62
CA VAL A 481 17.21 -14.39 -52.39
C VAL A 481 18.24 -15.15 -53.21
N SER A 482 17.80 -15.99 -54.16
CA SER A 482 18.68 -16.81 -55.00
C SER A 482 19.69 -15.99 -55.81
N ALA A 483 19.27 -14.85 -56.38
CA ALA A 483 20.14 -13.95 -57.13
C ALA A 483 21.20 -13.29 -56.25
N SER A 484 20.79 -12.72 -55.11
CA SER A 484 21.69 -12.09 -54.13
C SER A 484 22.70 -13.08 -53.55
N ARG A 485 22.28 -14.32 -53.29
CA ARG A 485 23.19 -15.36 -52.79
C ARG A 485 24.20 -15.81 -53.83
N LYS A 486 23.79 -15.91 -55.10
CA LYS A 486 24.73 -16.23 -56.19
C LYS A 486 25.83 -15.18 -56.31
N SER A 487 25.52 -13.89 -56.14
CA SER A 487 26.55 -12.84 -56.17
C SER A 487 27.46 -12.83 -54.95
N MET A 488 26.97 -13.31 -53.79
CA MET A 488 27.76 -13.41 -52.55
C MET A 488 28.59 -14.70 -52.43
N ARG A 489 28.32 -15.74 -53.22
CA ARG A 489 29.07 -17.02 -53.17
C ARG A 489 30.55 -16.79 -53.49
N GLY A 490 31.44 -17.33 -52.64
CA GLY A 490 32.90 -17.27 -52.79
C GLY A 490 33.57 -16.06 -52.16
N HIS A 491 32.81 -15.14 -51.56
CA HIS A 491 33.31 -13.96 -50.85
C HIS A 491 33.20 -14.17 -49.34
N ASP A 492 34.29 -14.60 -48.68
CA ASP A 492 34.31 -14.91 -47.24
C ASP A 492 33.92 -13.70 -46.36
N ASN A 493 34.15 -12.48 -46.85
CA ASN A 493 33.80 -11.23 -46.19
C ASN A 493 32.30 -10.89 -46.21
N LEU A 494 31.46 -11.64 -46.94
CA LEU A 494 30.01 -11.43 -47.04
C LEU A 494 29.19 -12.53 -46.35
N ARG A 495 29.86 -13.43 -45.62
CA ARG A 495 29.21 -14.56 -44.97
C ARG A 495 28.15 -14.13 -43.95
N HIS A 496 28.39 -13.05 -43.20
CA HIS A 496 27.44 -12.52 -42.22
C HIS A 496 26.16 -11.95 -42.85
N VAL A 497 26.22 -11.54 -44.13
CA VAL A 497 25.09 -10.99 -44.88
C VAL A 497 24.27 -12.08 -45.58
N TYR A 498 24.84 -13.27 -45.76
CA TYR A 498 24.24 -14.36 -46.56
C TYR A 498 22.83 -14.78 -46.08
N HIS A 499 22.61 -14.77 -44.77
CA HIS A 499 21.35 -15.10 -44.13
C HIS A 499 20.53 -13.86 -43.73
N ALA A 500 21.02 -12.66 -44.02
CA ALA A 500 20.35 -11.42 -43.64
C ALA A 500 19.15 -11.12 -44.54
N LEU A 501 18.22 -10.33 -44.02
CA LEU A 501 17.10 -9.79 -44.77
C LEU A 501 17.57 -8.63 -45.66
N PRO A 502 17.53 -8.74 -47.00
CA PRO A 502 17.68 -7.57 -47.86
C PRO A 502 16.46 -6.64 -47.69
N LEU A 503 16.72 -5.38 -47.37
CA LEU A 503 15.71 -4.32 -47.28
C LEU A 503 15.47 -3.72 -48.69
N CYS A 504 15.09 -4.58 -49.63
CA CYS A 504 14.71 -4.21 -50.99
C CYS A 504 13.18 -4.24 -51.11
N GLU A 505 12.59 -3.09 -51.37
CA GLU A 505 11.14 -2.94 -51.64
C GLU A 505 10.89 -2.57 -53.10
#